data_AF-A0A9W6MWL6-F1
#
_entry.id   AF-A0A9W6MWL6-F1
#
_cell.length_a   1.000
_cell.length_b   1.000
_cell.length_c   1.000
_cell.angle_alpha   90.00
_cell.angle_beta   90.00
_cell.angle_gamma   90.00
#
_symmetry.space_group_name_H-M   'P 1'
#
loop_
_entity.id
_entity.type
_entity.pdbx_description
1 polymer ?
#
loop_
_entity_poly.entity_id
_entity_poly.type
_entity_poly.pdbx_seq_one_letter_code
_entity_poly.pdbx_strand_id
1 'polypeptide(L)'
;MTRSLLFAAAVLAVGIGAARADDSKDCDAGIAMIKTEMAAQHPPAIVDALKTALRVAQREKGEKEYDECLDAVADAKKALKK
;
A
#
# COMPACT_ATOMS: atom_id res chain seq x y z
N MET A 1 30.80 43.90 11.30
CA MET A 1 31.18 42.85 10.32
C MET A 1 31.69 41.67 11.12
N THR A 2 31.27 40.41 11.04
CA THR A 2 30.20 39.63 10.41
C THR A 2 30.45 38.20 10.98
N ARG A 3 29.44 37.31 11.00
CA ARG A 3 29.54 35.85 11.33
C ARG A 3 29.44 35.55 12.84
N SER A 4 28.53 34.69 13.31
CA SER A 4 28.17 33.38 12.75
C SER A 4 26.70 33.04 13.01
N LEU A 5 25.91 33.02 11.94
CA LEU A 5 24.67 32.24 11.87
C LEU A 5 25.08 30.81 11.50
N LEU A 6 25.23 29.94 12.51
CA LEU A 6 25.33 28.49 12.32
C LEU A 6 24.40 27.79 13.32
N PHE A 7 23.11 27.99 13.14
CA PHE A 7 22.07 27.11 13.66
C PHE A 7 21.03 26.96 12.56
N ALA A 8 20.41 25.77 12.47
CA ALA A 8 19.38 25.38 11.51
C ALA A 8 19.85 24.84 10.15
N ALA A 9 20.45 23.64 10.16
CA ALA A 9 20.42 22.76 8.98
C ALA A 9 20.45 21.29 9.40
N ALA A 10 19.41 20.80 10.10
CA ALA A 10 19.35 19.38 10.49
C ALA A 10 17.94 18.74 10.56
N VAL A 11 16.87 19.39 10.06
CA VAL A 11 15.48 18.91 10.34
C VAL A 11 14.72 18.38 9.12
N LEU A 12 15.27 18.41 7.90
CA LEU A 12 14.50 18.11 6.69
C LEU A 12 14.51 16.65 6.20
N ALA A 13 15.20 15.73 6.86
CA ALA A 13 15.34 14.34 6.37
C ALA A 13 14.35 13.31 6.96
N VAL A 14 13.49 13.69 7.92
CA VAL A 14 12.64 12.73 8.67
C VAL A 14 11.30 12.41 7.99
N GLY A 15 10.88 13.16 6.97
CA GLY A 15 9.53 13.04 6.38
C GLY A 15 9.33 11.92 5.35
N ILE A 16 10.32 11.63 4.51
CA ILE A 16 10.12 10.77 3.32
C ILE A 16 10.01 9.28 3.69
N GLY A 17 10.67 8.86 4.77
CA GLY A 17 10.62 7.47 5.24
C GLY A 17 9.31 7.08 5.91
N ALA A 18 8.60 8.05 6.51
CA ALA A 18 7.34 7.80 7.21
C ALA A 18 6.22 7.39 6.23
N ALA A 19 6.06 8.13 5.13
CA ALA A 19 5.06 7.85 4.10
C ALA A 19 5.23 6.42 3.52
N ARG A 20 6.46 6.07 3.13
CA ARG A 20 6.79 4.73 2.59
C ARG A 20 6.55 3.59 3.59
N ALA A 21 6.73 3.83 4.88
CA ALA A 21 6.48 2.82 5.92
C ALA A 21 4.98 2.64 6.19
N ASP A 22 4.19 3.72 6.07
CA ASP A 22 2.75 3.66 6.22
C ASP A 22 2.10 2.98 5.01
N ASP A 23 2.56 3.29 3.78
CA ASP A 23 2.10 2.61 2.55
C ASP A 23 2.38 1.09 2.60
N SER A 24 3.54 0.70 3.13
CA SER A 24 3.88 -0.72 3.32
C SER A 24 2.92 -1.43 4.28
N LYS A 25 2.56 -0.80 5.40
CA LYS A 25 1.60 -1.37 6.35
C LYS A 25 0.19 -1.43 5.77
N ASP A 26 -0.20 -0.41 5.02
CA ASP A 26 -1.52 -0.34 4.39
C ASP A 26 -1.66 -1.40 3.28
N CYS A 27 -0.58 -1.64 2.53
CA CYS A 27 -0.48 -2.76 1.59
C CYS A 27 -0.66 -4.11 2.30
N ASP A 28 -0.03 -4.31 3.47
CA ASP A 28 -0.17 -5.54 4.27
C ASP A 28 -1.60 -5.76 4.78
N ALA A 29 -2.23 -4.70 5.29
CA ALA A 29 -3.61 -4.73 5.71
C ALA A 29 -4.55 -5.03 4.53
N GLY A 30 -4.29 -4.43 3.37
CA GLY A 30 -5.03 -4.68 2.14
C GLY A 30 -4.94 -6.13 1.67
N ILE A 31 -3.74 -6.71 1.64
CA ILE A 31 -3.53 -8.13 1.32
C ILE A 31 -4.26 -9.05 2.29
N ALA A 32 -4.23 -8.75 3.59
CA ALA A 32 -4.95 -9.51 4.60
C ALA A 32 -6.48 -9.45 4.40
N MET A 33 -7.01 -8.28 4.06
CA MET A 33 -8.42 -8.11 3.68
C MET A 33 -8.77 -8.95 2.46
N ILE A 34 -7.98 -8.90 1.38
CA ILE A 34 -8.27 -9.69 0.17
C ILE A 34 -8.29 -11.19 0.49
N LYS A 35 -7.34 -11.69 1.29
CA LYS A 35 -7.32 -13.10 1.72
C LYS A 35 -8.55 -13.48 2.54
N THR A 36 -9.03 -12.58 3.38
CA THR A 36 -10.24 -12.78 4.18
C THR A 36 -11.47 -12.85 3.28
N GLU A 37 -11.62 -11.93 2.34
CA GLU A 37 -12.71 -11.92 1.38
C GLU A 37 -12.69 -13.13 0.45
N MET A 38 -11.51 -13.62 0.05
CA MET A 38 -11.39 -14.87 -0.71
C MET A 38 -11.87 -16.11 0.05
N ALA A 39 -11.92 -16.08 1.38
CA ALA A 39 -12.48 -17.15 2.20
C ALA A 39 -14.01 -17.02 2.39
N ALA A 40 -14.60 -15.89 2.03
CA ALA A 40 -16.04 -15.66 2.06
C ALA A 40 -16.73 -16.19 0.79
N GLN A 41 -18.06 -16.29 0.83
CA GLN A 41 -18.85 -16.64 -0.35
C GLN A 41 -19.13 -15.39 -1.19
N HIS A 42 -18.49 -15.33 -2.36
CA HIS A 42 -18.70 -14.31 -3.38
C HIS A 42 -19.07 -14.94 -4.72
N PRO A 43 -19.76 -14.21 -5.61
CA PRO A 43 -19.94 -14.62 -7.00
C PRO A 43 -18.59 -14.95 -7.69
N PRO A 44 -18.55 -15.92 -8.63
CA PRO A 44 -17.30 -16.35 -9.27
C PRO A 44 -16.49 -15.20 -9.88
N ALA A 45 -17.17 -14.23 -10.51
CA ALA A 45 -16.52 -13.07 -11.11
C ALA A 45 -15.81 -12.17 -10.07
N ILE A 46 -16.37 -12.02 -8.86
CA ILE A 46 -15.73 -11.29 -7.77
C ILE A 46 -14.54 -12.09 -7.25
N VAL A 47 -14.68 -13.40 -7.08
CA VAL A 47 -13.58 -14.29 -6.64
C VAL A 47 -12.38 -14.20 -7.60
N ASP A 48 -12.61 -14.18 -8.91
CA ASP A 48 -11.53 -14.08 -9.89
C ASP A 48 -10.86 -12.70 -9.91
N ALA A 49 -11.64 -11.63 -9.67
CA ALA A 49 -11.08 -10.29 -9.46
C ALA A 49 -10.22 -10.23 -8.18
N LEU A 50 -10.69 -10.82 -7.07
CA LEU A 50 -9.94 -10.89 -5.81
C LEU A 50 -8.64 -11.68 -5.96
N LYS A 51 -8.65 -12.84 -6.64
CA LYS A 51 -7.42 -13.61 -6.95
C LYS A 51 -6.40 -12.77 -7.74
N THR A 52 -6.89 -12.05 -8.75
CA THR A 52 -6.03 -11.21 -9.60
C THR A 52 -5.40 -10.09 -8.79
N ALA A 53 -6.22 -9.35 -8.03
CA ALA A 53 -5.77 -8.28 -7.16
C ALA A 53 -4.77 -8.78 -6.10
N LEU A 54 -5.02 -9.95 -5.48
CA LEU A 54 -4.11 -10.55 -4.51
C LEU A 54 -2.73 -10.83 -5.12
N ARG A 55 -2.71 -11.45 -6.31
CA ARG A 55 -1.46 -11.77 -7.01
C ARG A 55 -0.67 -10.51 -7.39
N VAL A 56 -1.35 -9.45 -7.80
CA VAL A 56 -0.72 -8.15 -8.11
C VAL A 56 -0.17 -7.54 -6.83
N ALA A 57 -1.00 -7.32 -5.80
CA ALA A 57 -0.59 -6.73 -4.54
C ALA A 57 0.61 -7.45 -3.89
N GLN A 58 0.64 -8.78 -3.92
CA GLN A 58 1.77 -9.56 -3.41
C GLN A 58 3.06 -9.38 -4.22
N ARG A 59 2.97 -9.23 -5.55
CA ARG A 59 4.13 -8.95 -6.41
C ARG A 59 4.66 -7.55 -6.13
N GLU A 60 3.81 -6.54 -6.18
CA GLU A 60 4.23 -5.13 -5.97
C GLU A 60 4.80 -4.92 -4.56
N LYS A 61 4.22 -5.58 -3.53
CA LYS A 61 4.83 -5.63 -2.18
C LYS A 61 6.25 -6.19 -2.20
N GLY A 62 6.49 -7.27 -2.94
CA GLY A 62 7.80 -7.89 -3.08
C GLY A 62 8.82 -6.98 -3.78
N GLU A 63 8.33 -6.16 -4.71
CA GLU A 63 9.10 -5.16 -5.45
C GLU A 63 9.28 -3.84 -4.66
N LYS A 64 8.57 -3.68 -3.54
CA LYS A 64 8.50 -2.47 -2.70
C LYS A 64 7.86 -1.26 -3.39
N GLU A 65 7.04 -1.54 -4.41
CA GLU A 65 6.19 -0.61 -5.13
C GLU A 65 4.83 -0.56 -4.39
N TYR A 66 4.81 0.21 -3.29
CA TYR A 66 3.68 0.16 -2.34
C TYR A 66 2.46 0.91 -2.85
N ASP A 67 2.62 1.96 -3.64
CA ASP A 67 1.54 2.68 -4.29
C ASP A 67 0.78 1.76 -5.27
N GLU A 68 1.49 0.99 -6.08
CA GLU A 68 0.91 0.01 -7.00
C GLU A 68 0.27 -1.16 -6.23
N CYS A 69 0.83 -1.56 -5.09
CA CYS A 69 0.16 -2.48 -4.19
C CYS A 69 -1.19 -1.91 -3.72
N LEU A 70 -1.23 -0.65 -3.30
CA LEU A 70 -2.45 0.00 -2.82
C LEU A 70 -3.48 0.17 -3.94
N ASP A 71 -3.06 0.41 -5.18
CA ASP A 71 -3.94 0.42 -6.35
C ASP A 71 -4.59 -0.95 -6.57
N ALA A 72 -3.82 -2.04 -6.49
CA ALA A 72 -4.38 -3.39 -6.57
C ALA A 72 -5.37 -3.70 -5.42
N VAL A 73 -5.09 -3.19 -4.22
CA VAL A 73 -6.02 -3.28 -3.08
C VAL A 73 -7.30 -2.47 -3.34
N ALA A 74 -7.20 -1.29 -3.96
CA ALA A 74 -8.34 -0.47 -4.33
C ALA A 74 -9.23 -1.17 -5.38
N ASP A 75 -8.62 -1.85 -6.36
CA ASP A 75 -9.34 -2.66 -7.35
C ASP A 75 -10.11 -3.81 -6.70
N ALA A 76 -9.53 -4.50 -5.72
CA ALA A 76 -10.25 -5.51 -4.94
C ALA A 76 -11.46 -4.90 -4.21
N LYS A 77 -11.26 -3.76 -3.52
CA LYS A 77 -12.35 -3.04 -2.82
C LYS A 77 -13.45 -2.59 -3.79
N LYS A 78 -13.11 -2.25 -5.03
CA LYS A 78 -14.08 -1.89 -6.07
C LYS A 78 -14.86 -3.10 -6.58
N ALA A 79 -14.20 -4.26 -6.71
CA ALA A 79 -14.85 -5.50 -7.12
C ALA A 79 -15.91 -5.96 -6.10
N LEU A 80 -15.62 -5.83 -4.79
CA LEU A 80 -16.53 -6.19 -3.69
C LEU A 80 -17.80 -5.32 -3.60
N LYS A 81 -17.82 -4.17 -4.28
CA LYS A 81 -18.98 -3.25 -4.31
C LYS A 81 -19.92 -3.51 -5.47
N LYS A 82 -19.63 -4.50 -6.32
CA LYS A 82 -20.45 -4.90 -7.47
C LYS A 82 -21.37 -6.04 -7.09
#